data_AF-A0A317YQX6-F1
#
_entry.id   AF-A0A317YQX6-F1
#
_cell.length_a   1.000
_cell.length_b   1.000
_cell.length_c   1.000
_cell.angle_alpha   90.00
_cell.angle_beta   90.00
_cell.angle_gamma   90.00
#
_symmetry.space_group_name_H-M   'P 1'
#
loop_
_entity.id
_entity.type
_entity.pdbx_description
1 polymer ?
#
loop_
_entity_poly.entity_id
_entity_poly.type
_entity_poly.pdbx_seq_one_letter_code
_entity_poly.pdbx_strand_id
1 'polypeptide(L)' 'MKKVDYEKLYQMRSEIHKLLKDRKLLDVEDLPIETFNPAEGFSELTDEAFEYLTFGVKLE' A
#
# COMPACT_ATOMS: atom_id res chain seq x y z
N MET A 1 8.39 -6.62 -20.64
CA MET A 1 7.66 -6.05 -19.47
C MET A 1 7.39 -7.17 -18.48
N LYS A 2 7.83 -7.03 -17.22
CA LYS A 2 7.34 -7.92 -16.16
C LYS A 2 5.83 -7.69 -16.04
N LYS A 3 5.05 -8.76 -16.13
CA LYS A 3 3.59 -8.70 -16.10
C LYS A 3 3.15 -8.30 -14.69
N VAL A 4 2.37 -7.23 -14.58
CA VAL A 4 1.80 -6.78 -13.29
C VAL A 4 0.75 -7.80 -12.85
N ASP A 5 0.86 -8.24 -11.59
CA ASP A 5 -0.07 -9.18 -10.96
C ASP A 5 -1.11 -8.41 -10.13
N TYR A 6 -2.26 -8.14 -10.75
CA TYR A 6 -3.34 -7.37 -10.13
C TYR A 6 -4.05 -8.11 -8.99
N GLU A 7 -4.01 -9.45 -8.98
CA GLU A 7 -4.60 -10.23 -7.90
C GLU A 7 -3.78 -10.04 -6.62
N LYS A 8 -2.45 -10.08 -6.73
CA LYS A 8 -1.55 -9.78 -5.61
C LYS A 8 -1.78 -8.37 -5.04
N LEU A 9 -1.96 -7.37 -5.91
CA LEU A 9 -2.22 -5.98 -5.48
C LEU A 9 -3.58 -5.84 -4.77
N TYR A 10 -4.60 -6.57 -5.21
CA TYR A 10 -5.91 -6.58 -4.57
C TYR A 10 -5.86 -7.15 -3.14
N GLN A 11 -5.14 -8.27 -2.96
CA GLN A 11 -4.94 -8.86 -1.64
C GLN A 11 -4.20 -7.91 -0.69
N MET A 12 -3.12 -7.27 -1.16
CA MET A 12 -2.37 -6.27 -0.37
C MET A 12 -3.26 -5.10 0.08
N ARG A 13 -4.09 -4.56 -0.82
CA ARG A 13 -5.03 -3.46 -0.48
C ARG A 13 -6.03 -3.87 0.59
N SER A 14 -6.55 -5.10 0.51
CA SER A 14 -7.49 -5.66 1.49
C SER A 14 -6.85 -5.80 2.88
N GLU A 15 -5.60 -6.27 2.94
CA GLU A 15 -4.84 -6.38 4.20
C GLU A 15 -4.58 -5.02 4.83
N ILE A 16 -4.16 -4.02 4.04
CA ILE A 16 -3.96 -2.64 4.50
C ILE A 16 -5.27 -2.07 5.06
N HIS A 17 -6.39 -2.25 4.34
CA HIS A 17 -7.69 -1.77 4.82
C HIS A 17 -8.12 -2.42 6.14
N LYS A 18 -7.86 -3.72 6.33
CA LYS A 18 -8.14 -4.41 7.60
C LYS A 18 -7.28 -3.84 8.73
N LEU A 19 -5.98 -3.67 8.49
CA LEU A 19 -5.06 -3.08 9.48
C LEU A 19 -5.45 -1.65 9.88
N LEU A 20 -5.96 -0.87 8.92
CA LEU A 20 -6.42 0.50 9.14
C LEU A 20 -7.78 0.57 9.85
N LYS A 21 -8.66 -0.41 9.65
CA LYS A 21 -10.00 -0.44 10.28
C LYS A 21 -9.92 -0.68 11.79
N ASP A 22 -8.94 -1.45 12.24
CA ASP A 22 -8.77 -1.80 13.66
C ASP A 22 -7.95 -0.75 14.43
N ARG A 23 -7.17 0.08 13.73
CA ARG A 23 -6.51 1.24 14.35
C ARG A 23 -7.48 2.41 14.34
N LYS A 24 -7.73 3.06 15.50
CA LYS A 24 -8.16 4.47 15.47
C LYS A 24 -7.17 5.17 14.54
N LEU A 25 -7.66 5.76 13.46
CA LEU A 25 -6.87 6.60 12.57
C LEU A 25 -6.38 7.78 13.42
N LEU A 26 -5.27 7.57 14.13
CA LEU A 26 -4.52 8.61 14.78
C LEU A 26 -4.08 9.55 13.66
N ASP A 27 -4.21 10.85 13.89
CA ASP A 27 -3.66 11.83 12.97
C ASP A 27 -2.19 11.48 12.71
N VAL A 28 -1.76 11.58 11.45
CA VAL A 28 -0.40 11.21 11.03
C VAL A 28 0.65 11.96 11.85
N GLU A 29 0.30 13.15 12.34
CA GLU A 29 1.12 13.99 13.21
C GLU A 29 1.20 13.49 14.67
N ASP A 30 0.20 12.73 15.14
CA ASP A 30 0.12 12.17 16.49
C ASP A 30 0.67 10.74 16.58
N LEU A 31 0.92 10.09 15.43
CA LEU A 31 1.59 8.81 15.41
C LEU A 31 3.06 9.03 15.78
N PRO A 32 3.59 8.38 16.84
CA PRO A 32 5.02 8.32 17.01
C PRO A 32 5.61 7.78 15.71
N ILE A 33 6.71 8.37 15.24
CA ILE A 33 7.44 7.88 14.07
C ILE A 33 8.03 6.51 14.45
N GLU A 34 7.19 5.49 14.52
CA GLU A 34 7.61 4.12 14.37
C GLU A 34 8.04 4.03 12.93
N THR A 35 9.34 3.81 12.73
CA THR A 35 9.90 3.44 11.44
C THR A 35 9.05 2.30 10.88
N PHE A 36 8.14 2.64 9.97
CA PHE A 36 7.35 1.65 9.26
C PHE A 36 8.33 0.88 8.38
N ASN A 37 8.53 -0.40 8.68
CA ASN A 37 9.15 -1.30 7.73
C ASN A 37 8.09 -1.62 6.69
N PRO A 38 8.20 -1.09 5.46
CA PRO A 38 7.22 -1.39 4.45
C PRO A 38 7.29 -2.88 4.09
N ALA A 39 6.18 -3.40 3.55
CA ALA A 39 6.12 -4.78 3.12
C ALA A 39 7.27 -5.09 2.13
N GLU A 40 7.74 -6.33 2.15
CA GLU A 40 8.81 -6.78 1.25
C GLU A 40 8.46 -6.46 -0.21
N GLY A 41 9.42 -5.85 -0.93
CA GLY A 41 9.24 -5.40 -2.31
C GLY A 41 8.53 -4.05 -2.49
N PHE A 42 8.11 -3.37 -1.42
CA PHE A 42 7.52 -2.03 -1.51
C PHE A 42 8.49 -0.99 -2.10
N SER A 43 9.75 -1.03 -1.68
CA SER A 43 10.80 -0.13 -2.20
C SER A 43 11.20 -0.44 -3.65
N GLU A 44 10.72 -1.56 -4.20
CA GLU A 44 10.99 -2.01 -5.57
C GLU A 44 9.79 -1.78 -6.50
N LEU A 45 8.70 -1.20 -5.98
CA LEU A 45 7.53 -0.84 -6.77
C LEU A 45 7.92 0.22 -7.81
N THR A 46 7.44 0.04 -9.03
CA THR A 46 7.44 1.10 -10.03
C THR A 46 6.42 2.16 -9.65
N ASP A 47 6.58 3.38 -10.18
CA ASP A 47 5.64 4.48 -9.93
C ASP A 47 4.19 4.08 -10.25
N GLU A 48 3.97 3.39 -11.38
CA GLU A 48 2.65 2.86 -11.76
C GLU A 48 2.08 1.87 -10.73
N ALA A 49 2.92 0.99 -10.18
CA ALA A 49 2.49 0.02 -9.18
C ALA A 49 2.19 0.69 -7.83
N PHE A 50 2.96 1.72 -7.48
CA PHE A 50 2.74 2.55 -6.29
C PHE A 50 1.44 3.36 -6.41
N GLU A 51 1.17 3.96 -7.58
CA GLU A 51 -0.04 4.73 -7.84
C GLU A 51 -1.30 3.85 -7.81
N TYR A 52 -1.26 2.65 -8.40
CA TYR A 52 -2.37 1.70 -8.27
C TYR A 52 -2.60 1.29 -6.81
N LEU A 53 -1.53 1.06 -6.05
CA LEU A 53 -1.61 0.68 -4.64
C LEU A 53 -2.21 1.82 -3.78
N THR A 54 -1.89 3.07 -4.12
CA THR A 54 -2.35 4.27 -3.39
C THR A 54 -3.77 4.68 -3.78
N PHE A 55 -4.09 4.73 -5.07
CA PHE A 55 -5.31 5.33 -5.60
C PHE A 55 -6.30 4.32 -6.19
N GLY A 56 -5.87 3.08 -6.46
CA GLY A 56 -6.70 2.05 -7.11
C GLY A 56 -7.02 2.36 -8.58
N VAL A 57 -6.28 3.30 -9.19
CA VAL A 57 -6.46 3.70 -10.58
C VAL A 57 -5.39 3.02 -11.42
N LYS A 58 -5.80 2.48 -12.55
CA LYS A 58 -4.91 1.92 -13.56
C LYS A 58 -4.65 2.99 -14.60
N LEU A 59 -3.40 3.43 -14.76
CA LEU A 59 -3.05 4.32 -15.87
C LEU A 59 -3.00 3.51 -17.17
N GLU A 60 -3.59 4.05 -18.23
CA GLU A 60 -3.56 3.48 -19.59
C GLU A 60 -2.30 3.88 -20.35
#